data_AF-A0A8J5P4S9-F1
#
_entry.id   AF-A0A8J5P4S9-F1
#
_cell.length_a   1.000
_cell.length_b   1.000
_cell.length_c   1.000
_cell.angle_alpha   90.00
_cell.angle_beta   90.00
_cell.angle_gamma   90.00
#
_symmetry.space_group_name_H-M   'P 1'
#
loop_
_entity.id
_entity.type
_entity.pdbx_description
1 polymer ?
#
loop_
_entity_poly.entity_id
_entity_poly.type
_entity_poly.pdbx_seq_one_letter_code
_entity_poly.pdbx_strand_id
1 'polypeptide(L)'
;MATMLKATERHFYFHGKEGYEVERNNCHWCQIRAFPTHSTLPVTVVNEEDDEVLPDDFRFINNVVLGKGVEQAGDSFRSGCSCAKDSECQYTSCHCLADLEDDDSSDEEEFNAFGDKIERATPKPWRIAYAYHSHGAKAGLLRSKFHNSKMPIYECHQSCSCSIDCPNRVVERGRTIPLEIFRTPDRGWGVRSPVSIKKGQFVDRYLGEIITSNEADRRRSQSAISQRKDVYLFALDKFTDPESFDHRLKGPSLEVDGEFMSGPTRFVNHSCDPNMRIFARVGDHADKHIHDLALFAIKDIPEGEELTFDYVDGVSHEGEESGGDIDHMTRCLCGSKKCRKFLW
;
A
#
# COMPACT_ATOMS: atom_id res chain seq x y z
N MET A 1 -32.87 7.59 6.04
CA MET A 1 -33.37 6.36 6.71
C MET A 1 -33.52 5.17 5.76
N ALA A 2 -34.00 5.33 4.52
CA ALA A 2 -34.14 4.23 3.56
C ALA A 2 -32.79 3.66 3.03
N THR A 3 -31.74 4.48 3.02
CA THR A 3 -30.41 4.17 2.48
C THR A 3 -29.58 3.26 3.38
N MET A 4 -29.50 3.58 4.68
CA MET A 4 -28.85 2.74 5.68
C MET A 4 -29.47 1.33 5.72
N LEU A 5 -30.78 1.24 5.47
CA LEU A 5 -31.50 -0.03 5.39
C LEU A 5 -30.97 -0.92 4.27
N LYS A 6 -30.66 -0.41 3.07
CA LYS A 6 -30.07 -1.20 1.97
C LYS A 6 -28.61 -1.59 2.22
N ALA A 7 -27.78 -0.64 2.65
CA ALA A 7 -26.35 -0.87 2.89
C ALA A 7 -26.09 -1.93 3.98
N THR A 8 -26.98 -1.99 4.98
CA THR A 8 -26.87 -2.92 6.10
C THR A 8 -27.89 -4.07 6.05
N GLU A 9 -28.72 -4.15 5.00
CA GLU A 9 -29.83 -5.10 4.89
C GLU A 9 -29.33 -6.53 5.07
N ARG A 10 -28.34 -6.94 4.28
CA ARG A 10 -27.74 -8.27 4.36
C ARG A 10 -27.16 -8.56 5.74
N HIS A 11 -26.53 -7.56 6.37
CA HIS A 11 -25.99 -7.73 7.71
C HIS A 11 -27.12 -7.98 8.71
N PHE A 12 -28.13 -7.12 8.73
CA PHE A 12 -29.22 -7.19 9.68
C PHE A 12 -30.05 -8.48 9.56
N TYR A 13 -30.32 -8.94 8.33
CA TYR A 13 -31.18 -10.11 8.12
C TYR A 13 -30.48 -11.45 8.27
N PHE A 14 -29.18 -11.55 7.98
CA PHE A 14 -28.47 -12.85 7.88
C PHE A 14 -27.38 -13.05 8.93
N HIS A 15 -26.90 -11.99 9.60
CA HIS A 15 -25.85 -12.12 10.60
C HIS A 15 -26.31 -12.97 11.80
N GLY A 16 -25.48 -13.95 12.20
CA GLY A 16 -25.72 -14.80 13.37
C GLY A 16 -26.76 -15.91 13.16
N LYS A 17 -27.30 -16.10 11.94
CA LYS A 17 -28.25 -17.17 11.62
C LYS A 17 -27.53 -18.35 10.96
N GLU A 18 -27.92 -19.57 11.34
CA GLU A 18 -27.46 -20.80 10.68
C GLU A 18 -28.11 -20.95 9.29
N GLY A 19 -27.39 -21.54 8.33
CA GLY A 19 -27.89 -21.80 6.97
C GLY A 19 -27.74 -20.66 5.95
N TYR A 20 -27.22 -19.50 6.35
CA TYR A 20 -27.05 -18.30 5.49
C TYR A 20 -25.58 -17.93 5.25
N GLU A 21 -24.72 -18.93 5.04
CA GLU A 21 -23.28 -18.73 4.94
C GLU A 21 -22.90 -17.93 3.68
N VAL A 22 -23.62 -18.13 2.58
CA VAL A 22 -23.38 -17.42 1.31
C VAL A 22 -23.70 -15.93 1.47
N GLU A 23 -24.84 -15.59 2.06
CA GLU A 23 -25.25 -14.21 2.30
C GLU A 23 -24.30 -13.51 3.28
N ARG A 24 -23.83 -14.23 4.30
CA ARG A 24 -22.81 -13.73 5.24
C ARG A 24 -21.48 -13.46 4.54
N ASN A 25 -21.02 -14.37 3.69
CA ASN A 25 -19.77 -14.23 2.94
C ASN A 25 -19.85 -13.09 1.91
N ASN A 26 -21.06 -12.75 1.46
CA ASN A 26 -21.33 -11.64 0.54
C ASN A 26 -21.70 -10.32 1.24
N CYS A 27 -21.62 -10.26 2.57
CA CYS A 27 -21.92 -9.06 3.35
C CYS A 27 -20.65 -8.28 3.69
N HIS A 28 -20.52 -7.05 3.19
CA HIS A 28 -19.34 -6.21 3.46
C HIS A 28 -19.11 -5.95 4.94
N TRP A 29 -20.17 -5.76 5.73
CA TRP A 29 -20.04 -5.59 7.19
C TRP A 29 -19.47 -6.82 7.88
N CYS A 30 -19.89 -8.03 7.48
CA CYS A 30 -19.32 -9.26 8.00
C CYS A 30 -17.84 -9.41 7.63
N GLN A 31 -17.48 -9.03 6.39
CA GLN A 31 -16.08 -9.06 5.92
C GLN A 31 -15.20 -8.07 6.69
N ILE A 32 -15.65 -6.82 6.84
CA ILE A 32 -14.93 -5.79 7.60
C ILE A 32 -14.76 -6.20 9.07
N ARG A 33 -15.79 -6.79 9.68
CA ARG A 33 -15.76 -7.28 11.06
C ARG A 33 -14.85 -8.51 11.24
N ALA A 34 -14.55 -9.23 10.16
CA ALA A 34 -13.64 -10.36 10.18
C ALA A 34 -12.16 -9.95 10.16
N PHE A 35 -11.84 -8.66 9.94
CA PHE A 35 -10.47 -8.19 10.06
C PHE A 35 -9.94 -8.39 11.49
N PRO A 36 -8.72 -8.96 11.66
CA PRO A 36 -8.18 -9.23 13.00
C PRO A 36 -8.13 -7.99 13.90
N THR A 37 -7.93 -6.82 13.30
CA THR A 37 -7.81 -5.54 14.01
C THR A 37 -9.13 -4.79 14.16
N HIS A 38 -10.27 -5.35 13.73
CA HIS A 38 -11.54 -4.62 13.68
C HIS A 38 -11.97 -4.03 15.04
N SER A 39 -11.71 -4.73 16.15
CA SER A 39 -12.10 -4.30 17.49
C SER A 39 -11.35 -3.06 18.00
N THR A 40 -10.11 -2.84 17.54
CA THR A 40 -9.24 -1.75 17.99
C THR A 40 -9.01 -0.70 16.92
N LEU A 41 -8.97 -1.11 15.65
CA LEU A 41 -8.71 -0.31 14.47
C LEU A 41 -9.78 -0.65 13.43
N PRO A 42 -11.03 -0.24 13.62
CA PRO A 42 -12.10 -0.56 12.69
C PRO A 42 -11.87 0.07 11.32
N VAL A 43 -12.51 -0.52 10.32
CA VAL A 43 -12.86 0.16 9.07
C VAL A 43 -14.34 0.45 9.15
N THR A 44 -14.74 1.69 8.92
CA THR A 44 -16.15 2.10 8.86
C THR A 44 -16.53 2.52 7.45
N VAL A 45 -17.83 2.49 7.15
CA VAL A 45 -18.38 2.97 5.87
C VAL A 45 -19.52 3.92 6.17
N VAL A 46 -19.43 5.15 5.68
CA VAL A 46 -20.42 6.21 5.91
C VAL A 46 -20.83 6.85 4.59
N ASN A 47 -22.12 7.12 4.42
CA ASN A 47 -22.63 7.89 3.29
C ASN A 47 -23.67 8.89 3.81
N GLU A 48 -23.35 10.17 3.67
CA GLU A 48 -24.20 11.31 4.04
C GLU A 48 -24.56 12.17 2.81
N GLU A 49 -24.05 11.81 1.62
CA GLU A 49 -24.16 12.61 0.39
C GLU A 49 -25.29 12.14 -0.53
N ASP A 50 -25.43 10.82 -0.71
CA ASP A 50 -26.40 10.24 -1.66
C ASP A 50 -26.90 8.86 -1.20
N ASP A 51 -27.65 8.19 -2.08
CA ASP A 51 -28.24 6.88 -1.81
C ASP A 51 -27.36 5.68 -2.21
N GLU A 52 -26.11 5.92 -2.60
CA GLU A 52 -25.21 4.88 -3.10
C GLU A 52 -24.67 3.96 -2.00
N VAL A 53 -24.41 2.71 -2.38
CA VAL A 53 -23.82 1.68 -1.51
C VAL A 53 -22.54 1.14 -2.13
N LEU A 54 -21.76 0.38 -1.36
CA LEU A 54 -20.60 -0.30 -1.93
C LEU A 54 -21.03 -1.32 -2.99
N PRO A 55 -20.25 -1.52 -4.06
CA PRO A 55 -20.60 -2.48 -5.11
C PRO A 55 -20.84 -3.89 -4.56
N ASP A 56 -21.95 -4.49 -4.97
CA ASP A 56 -22.46 -5.77 -4.43
C ASP A 56 -21.54 -6.97 -4.73
N ASP A 57 -20.70 -6.86 -5.76
CA ASP A 57 -19.71 -7.81 -6.21
C ASP A 57 -18.32 -7.58 -5.60
N PHE A 58 -18.09 -6.44 -4.93
CA PHE A 58 -16.83 -6.15 -4.25
C PHE A 58 -16.66 -6.96 -2.96
N ARG A 59 -15.44 -7.39 -2.63
CA ARG A 59 -15.11 -8.18 -1.43
C ARG A 59 -13.91 -7.60 -0.69
N PHE A 60 -14.03 -7.42 0.63
CA PHE A 60 -12.89 -7.05 1.45
C PHE A 60 -11.98 -8.26 1.71
N ILE A 61 -10.67 -8.05 1.55
CA ILE A 61 -9.62 -9.05 1.84
C ILE A 61 -8.56 -8.45 2.76
N ASN A 62 -7.88 -9.30 3.52
CA ASN A 62 -6.82 -8.90 4.46
C ASN A 62 -5.40 -9.17 3.93
N ASN A 63 -5.27 -9.97 2.88
CA ASN A 63 -4.03 -10.32 2.21
C ASN A 63 -4.27 -10.40 0.70
N VAL A 64 -3.20 -10.27 -0.08
CA VAL A 64 -3.23 -10.48 -1.54
C VAL A 64 -3.66 -11.90 -1.89
N VAL A 65 -4.34 -12.07 -3.02
CA VAL A 65 -4.72 -13.37 -3.57
C VAL A 65 -3.85 -13.64 -4.80
N LEU A 66 -3.23 -14.81 -4.90
CA LEU A 66 -2.42 -15.16 -6.06
C LEU A 66 -3.33 -15.72 -7.17
N GLY A 67 -3.34 -15.04 -8.31
CA GLY A 67 -4.05 -15.48 -9.50
C GLY A 67 -3.37 -16.66 -10.19
N LYS A 68 -4.08 -17.24 -11.16
CA LYS A 68 -3.56 -18.39 -11.92
C LYS A 68 -2.25 -18.02 -12.65
N GLY A 69 -1.22 -18.86 -12.47
CA GLY A 69 0.09 -18.67 -13.10
C GLY A 69 1.02 -17.72 -12.33
N VAL A 70 0.60 -17.23 -11.16
CA VAL A 70 1.45 -16.48 -10.24
C VAL A 70 1.87 -17.40 -9.10
N GLU A 71 3.18 -17.51 -8.89
CA GLU A 71 3.75 -18.38 -7.86
C GLU A 71 4.73 -17.59 -6.98
N GLN A 72 4.74 -17.92 -5.69
CA GLN A 72 5.77 -17.46 -4.76
C GLN A 72 7.05 -18.27 -4.99
N ALA A 73 8.18 -17.75 -4.51
CA ALA A 73 9.40 -18.52 -4.40
C ALA A 73 9.17 -19.78 -3.56
N GLY A 74 9.70 -20.90 -4.06
CA GLY A 74 9.73 -22.14 -3.29
C GLY A 74 10.57 -22.00 -2.03
N ASP A 75 10.23 -22.79 -1.00
CA ASP A 75 10.83 -22.69 0.33
C ASP A 75 12.37 -22.81 0.35
N SER A 76 12.96 -23.51 -0.63
CA SER A 76 14.42 -23.65 -0.77
C SER A 76 15.16 -22.35 -1.08
N PHE A 77 14.48 -21.34 -1.62
CA PHE A 77 15.05 -20.03 -1.94
C PHE A 77 14.80 -18.98 -0.85
N ARG A 78 13.96 -19.31 0.14
CA ARG A 78 13.61 -18.39 1.22
C ARG A 78 14.79 -18.24 2.16
N SER A 79 15.15 -16.99 2.46
CA SER A 79 16.23 -16.67 3.38
C SER A 79 15.80 -15.50 4.27
N GLY A 80 16.03 -15.63 5.57
CA GLY A 80 15.78 -14.57 6.54
C GLY A 80 17.04 -14.25 7.33
N CYS A 81 17.02 -13.15 8.08
CA CYS A 81 18.17 -12.79 8.90
C CYS A 81 18.34 -13.70 10.12
N SER A 82 19.58 -13.83 10.58
CA SER A 82 19.98 -14.55 11.79
C SER A 82 20.33 -13.60 12.94
N CYS A 83 19.83 -12.36 12.92
CA CYS A 83 20.02 -11.39 14.00
C CYS A 83 19.58 -11.98 15.35
N ALA A 84 20.39 -11.81 16.38
CA ALA A 84 20.13 -12.37 17.70
C ALA A 84 19.10 -11.53 18.47
N LYS A 85 19.03 -10.23 18.16
CA LYS A 85 18.07 -9.29 18.75
C LYS A 85 17.37 -8.51 17.66
N ASP A 86 16.08 -8.22 17.89
CA ASP A 86 15.26 -7.39 17.02
C ASP A 86 15.90 -6.02 16.73
N SER A 87 16.56 -5.42 17.73
CA SER A 87 17.28 -4.16 17.56
C SER A 87 18.45 -4.23 16.59
N GLU A 88 18.97 -5.41 16.24
CA GLU A 88 20.07 -5.55 15.29
C GLU A 88 19.60 -5.47 13.84
N CYS A 89 18.30 -5.68 13.58
CA CYS A 89 17.72 -5.64 12.24
C CYS A 89 17.69 -4.24 11.61
N GLN A 90 18.08 -3.20 12.34
CA GLN A 90 18.18 -1.82 11.82
C GLN A 90 19.51 -1.52 11.12
N TYR A 91 20.54 -2.35 11.32
CA TYR A 91 21.91 -2.10 10.83
C TYR A 91 22.22 -2.83 9.53
N THR A 92 23.17 -2.31 8.75
CA THR A 92 23.69 -2.91 7.50
C THR A 92 24.11 -4.39 7.62
N SER A 93 24.40 -4.86 8.84
CA SER A 93 24.72 -6.26 9.10
C SER A 93 23.53 -7.23 9.04
N CYS A 94 22.30 -6.70 9.05
CA CYS A 94 21.10 -7.51 8.88
C CYS A 94 21.01 -8.02 7.44
N HIS A 95 20.88 -9.33 7.25
CA HIS A 95 20.80 -9.93 5.92
C HIS A 95 19.65 -9.36 5.06
N CYS A 96 18.52 -8.99 5.67
CA CYS A 96 17.39 -8.40 4.96
C CYS A 96 17.71 -7.02 4.34
N LEU A 97 18.84 -6.41 4.68
CA LEU A 97 19.26 -5.10 4.15
C LEU A 97 20.42 -5.23 3.15
N ALA A 98 20.80 -6.45 2.74
CA ALA A 98 21.97 -6.70 1.92
C ALA A 98 21.89 -6.10 0.50
N ASP A 99 20.68 -5.90 -0.01
CA ASP A 99 20.43 -5.32 -1.35
C ASP A 99 20.23 -3.80 -1.33
N LEU A 100 20.44 -3.15 -0.18
CA LEU A 100 20.51 -1.70 -0.15
C LEU A 100 21.85 -1.25 -0.74
N GLU A 101 21.79 -0.35 -1.72
CA GLU A 101 22.98 0.33 -2.21
C GLU A 101 23.64 1.11 -1.06
N ASP A 102 24.98 1.05 -1.00
CA ASP A 102 25.76 1.81 -0.03
C ASP A 102 25.68 3.30 -0.34
N ASP A 103 24.64 3.94 0.19
CA ASP A 103 24.52 5.39 0.15
C ASP A 103 25.37 5.97 1.30
N ASP A 104 26.43 6.68 0.93
CA ASP A 104 27.36 7.39 1.83
C ASP A 104 26.70 8.59 2.54
N SER A 105 25.46 8.95 2.21
CA SER A 105 24.72 10.00 2.91
C SER A 105 24.17 9.52 4.27
N SER A 106 25.01 9.63 5.30
CA SER A 106 24.62 9.40 6.69
C SER A 106 23.66 10.50 7.19
N ASP A 107 22.38 10.39 6.86
CA ASP A 107 21.33 11.31 7.34
C ASP A 107 21.01 11.18 8.84
N GLU A 108 21.70 10.32 9.58
CA GLU A 108 21.59 10.31 11.04
C GLU A 108 22.57 11.30 11.64
N GLU A 109 22.13 12.57 11.68
CA GLU A 109 22.68 13.51 12.64
C GLU A 109 22.38 12.96 14.04
N GLU A 110 23.38 12.32 14.67
CA GLU A 110 23.30 11.95 16.07
C GLU A 110 23.28 13.24 16.90
N PHE A 111 22.28 13.41 17.75
CA PHE A 111 22.22 14.50 18.72
C PHE A 111 22.50 13.95 20.13
N ASN A 112 23.26 14.70 20.94
CA ASN A 112 23.48 14.35 22.34
C ASN A 112 22.19 14.58 23.17
N ALA A 113 22.21 14.21 24.45
CA ALA A 113 21.08 14.40 25.37
C ALA A 113 20.66 15.89 25.56
N PHE A 114 21.47 16.83 25.07
CA PHE A 114 21.25 18.27 25.11
C PHE A 114 20.85 18.86 23.76
N GLY A 115 20.72 18.04 22.71
CA GLY A 115 20.32 18.48 21.37
C GLY A 115 21.46 18.99 20.48
N ASP A 116 22.73 18.79 20.85
CA ASP A 116 23.88 19.17 20.00
C ASP A 116 24.27 18.03 19.05
N LYS A 117 24.65 18.40 17.82
CA LYS A 117 25.12 17.46 16.79
C LYS A 117 26.44 16.80 17.21
N ILE A 118 26.48 15.48 17.17
CA ILE A 118 27.65 14.66 17.47
C ILE A 118 28.39 14.39 16.15
N GLU A 119 29.51 15.08 15.94
CA GLU A 119 30.45 14.77 14.84
C GLU A 119 31.43 13.68 15.30
N ARG A 120 31.41 12.50 14.65
CA ARG A 120 32.37 11.42 14.91
C ARG A 120 33.42 11.34 13.81
N ALA A 121 34.68 11.20 14.21
CA ALA A 121 35.85 11.18 13.31
C ALA A 121 36.12 9.83 12.61
N THR A 122 35.39 8.75 12.92
CA THR A 122 35.60 7.41 12.35
C THR A 122 34.28 6.79 11.88
N PRO A 123 34.20 6.17 10.68
CA PRO A 123 33.01 5.46 10.24
C PRO A 123 32.69 4.33 11.23
N LYS A 124 31.43 4.25 11.68
CA LYS A 124 31.00 3.10 12.49
C LYS A 124 30.98 1.85 11.59
N PRO A 125 31.45 0.69 12.08
CA PRO A 125 31.28 -0.57 11.35
C PRO A 125 29.82 -1.01 11.19
N TRP A 126 28.88 -0.37 11.89
CA TRP A 126 27.45 -0.71 11.89
C TRP A 126 26.64 0.59 11.68
N ARG A 127 26.17 0.81 10.44
CA ARG A 127 25.34 1.98 10.06
C ARG A 127 23.87 1.60 10.10
N ILE A 128 23.01 2.47 10.62
CA ILE A 128 21.55 2.27 10.55
C ILE A 128 21.11 2.46 9.09
N ALA A 129 20.59 1.39 8.49
CA ALA A 129 20.29 1.32 7.06
C ALA A 129 18.82 1.14 6.74
N TYR A 130 18.05 0.52 7.65
CA TYR A 130 16.64 0.25 7.44
C TYR A 130 15.78 1.52 7.24
N ALA A 131 14.54 1.31 6.81
CA ALA A 131 13.70 2.39 6.28
C ALA A 131 13.08 3.30 7.35
N TYR A 132 13.11 2.91 8.62
CA TYR A 132 12.35 3.57 9.68
C TYR A 132 13.24 4.36 10.64
N HIS A 133 12.67 5.34 11.33
CA HIS A 133 13.34 5.98 12.45
C HIS A 133 13.38 5.04 13.66
N SER A 134 14.53 4.99 14.34
CA SER A 134 14.78 4.06 15.45
C SER A 134 14.24 4.51 16.79
N HIS A 135 14.24 5.82 17.06
CA HIS A 135 13.90 6.38 18.37
C HIS A 135 13.20 7.74 18.26
N GLY A 136 12.73 8.24 19.41
CA GLY A 136 12.12 9.56 19.54
C GLY A 136 10.69 9.64 19.01
N ALA A 137 10.19 10.87 18.83
CA ALA A 137 8.80 11.14 18.44
C ALA A 137 8.41 10.62 17.04
N LYS A 138 9.41 10.21 16.25
CA LYS A 138 9.27 9.66 14.89
C LYS A 138 9.52 8.15 14.83
N ALA A 139 9.79 7.47 15.95
CA ALA A 139 10.08 6.03 15.94
C ALA A 139 9.01 5.24 15.15
N GLY A 140 9.45 4.36 14.24
CA GLY A 140 8.59 3.59 13.35
C GLY A 140 8.05 4.34 12.12
N LEU A 141 8.29 5.65 11.99
CA LEU A 141 7.98 6.40 10.78
C LEU A 141 9.07 6.21 9.72
N LEU A 142 8.66 6.19 8.45
CA LEU A 142 9.54 6.14 7.28
C LEU A 142 10.47 7.35 7.25
N ARG A 143 11.78 7.10 7.08
CA ARG A 143 12.82 8.14 7.05
C ARG A 143 12.66 9.08 5.86
N SER A 144 13.03 10.34 6.05
CA SER A 144 12.90 11.42 5.05
C SER A 144 13.51 11.09 3.69
N LYS A 145 14.66 10.40 3.66
CA LYS A 145 15.32 10.00 2.41
C LYS A 145 14.43 9.16 1.49
N PHE A 146 13.48 8.42 2.05
CA PHE A 146 12.56 7.60 1.25
C PHE A 146 11.45 8.44 0.61
N HIS A 147 10.97 9.50 1.27
CA HIS A 147 9.73 10.21 0.89
C HIS A 147 9.69 10.65 -0.58
N ASN A 148 10.83 11.12 -1.10
CA ASN A 148 10.98 11.58 -2.49
C ASN A 148 11.84 10.64 -3.36
N SER A 149 12.27 9.50 -2.83
CA SER A 149 13.05 8.51 -3.58
C SER A 149 12.15 7.44 -4.19
N LYS A 150 12.69 6.66 -5.13
CA LYS A 150 12.05 5.41 -5.58
C LYS A 150 12.65 4.18 -4.90
N MET A 151 13.39 4.32 -3.80
CA MET A 151 14.04 3.19 -3.14
C MET A 151 13.00 2.21 -2.58
N PRO A 152 13.20 0.89 -2.74
CA PRO A 152 12.34 -0.10 -2.11
C PRO A 152 12.61 -0.16 -0.60
N ILE A 153 11.62 -0.63 0.14
CA ILE A 153 11.71 -0.90 1.58
C ILE A 153 11.97 -2.40 1.75
N TYR A 154 13.11 -2.77 2.32
CA TYR A 154 13.38 -4.15 2.70
C TYR A 154 13.08 -4.38 4.18
N GLU A 155 12.14 -5.25 4.46
CA GLU A 155 11.72 -5.62 5.81
C GLU A 155 12.14 -7.05 6.16
N CYS A 156 12.18 -7.34 7.46
CA CYS A 156 12.17 -8.71 7.92
C CYS A 156 10.83 -9.39 7.60
N HIS A 157 10.81 -10.72 7.68
CA HIS A 157 9.67 -11.56 7.33
C HIS A 157 9.71 -12.89 8.09
N GLN A 158 8.74 -13.77 7.86
CA GLN A 158 8.54 -15.03 8.60
C GLN A 158 9.78 -15.95 8.72
N SER A 159 10.73 -15.87 7.79
CA SER A 159 11.95 -16.72 7.82
C SER A 159 13.09 -16.12 8.66
N CYS A 160 12.92 -14.91 9.20
CA CYS A 160 13.91 -14.24 10.04
C CYS A 160 13.83 -14.73 11.50
N SER A 161 14.96 -14.68 12.19
CA SER A 161 15.05 -15.06 13.62
C SER A 161 14.47 -14.02 14.58
N CYS A 162 14.22 -12.80 14.11
CA CYS A 162 13.64 -11.71 14.89
C CYS A 162 12.13 -11.87 15.07
N SER A 163 11.59 -11.30 16.14
CA SER A 163 10.16 -11.39 16.48
C SER A 163 9.28 -10.47 15.62
N ILE A 164 7.96 -10.55 15.81
CA ILE A 164 7.00 -9.64 15.17
C ILE A 164 7.17 -8.18 15.61
N ASP A 165 7.78 -7.95 16.79
CA ASP A 165 8.08 -6.62 17.32
C ASP A 165 9.36 -6.02 16.72
N CYS A 166 10.02 -6.73 15.81
CA CYS A 166 11.18 -6.24 15.08
C CYS A 166 10.91 -4.84 14.49
N PRO A 167 11.78 -3.84 14.70
CA PRO A 167 11.57 -2.50 14.20
C PRO A 167 11.54 -2.43 12.67
N ASN A 168 12.02 -3.47 11.97
CA ASN A 168 11.98 -3.63 10.52
C ASN A 168 10.84 -4.53 10.01
N ARG A 169 9.66 -4.49 10.66
CA ARG A 169 8.43 -5.23 10.29
C ARG A 169 7.17 -4.36 10.37
N VAL A 170 7.29 -3.07 10.03
CA VAL A 170 6.20 -2.09 10.10
C VAL A 170 5.06 -2.44 9.14
N VAL A 171 5.36 -2.75 7.88
CA VAL A 171 4.35 -3.11 6.88
C VAL A 171 3.78 -4.50 7.15
N GLU A 172 4.63 -5.46 7.54
CA GLU A 172 4.20 -6.82 7.89
C GLU A 172 3.16 -6.86 9.02
N ARG A 173 3.29 -5.98 10.02
CA ARG A 173 2.32 -5.86 11.12
C ARG A 173 0.94 -5.36 10.69
N GLY A 174 0.81 -4.84 9.47
CA GLY A 174 -0.44 -4.35 8.93
C GLY A 174 -0.87 -3.00 9.51
N ARG A 175 -2.06 -2.56 9.11
CA ARG A 175 -2.62 -1.25 9.45
C ARG A 175 -2.70 -1.02 10.96
N THR A 176 -2.19 0.15 11.39
CA THR A 176 -2.17 0.58 12.81
C THR A 176 -3.08 1.77 13.11
N ILE A 177 -3.89 2.20 12.14
CA ILE A 177 -4.81 3.34 12.26
C ILE A 177 -6.24 2.93 11.85
N PRO A 178 -7.31 3.42 12.49
CA PRO A 178 -8.66 3.27 11.99
C PRO A 178 -8.84 3.98 10.64
N LEU A 179 -9.72 3.47 9.79
CA LEU A 179 -10.05 4.10 8.50
C LEU A 179 -11.56 4.21 8.34
N GLU A 180 -12.00 5.23 7.64
CA GLU A 180 -13.39 5.44 7.28
C GLU A 180 -13.50 5.62 5.77
N ILE A 181 -14.22 4.71 5.12
CA ILE A 181 -14.66 4.86 3.74
C ILE A 181 -15.87 5.78 3.77
N PHE A 182 -15.81 6.90 3.05
CA PHE A 182 -16.88 7.88 3.04
C PHE A 182 -17.28 8.26 1.61
N ARG A 183 -18.52 8.70 1.43
CA ARG A 183 -18.96 9.24 0.15
C ARG A 183 -18.49 10.68 0.00
N THR A 184 -17.75 10.96 -1.07
CA THR A 184 -17.33 12.33 -1.44
C THR A 184 -18.43 13.02 -2.26
N PRO A 185 -18.45 14.36 -2.31
CA PRO A 185 -19.44 15.09 -3.10
C PRO A 185 -19.34 14.89 -4.63
N ASP A 186 -18.15 14.57 -5.15
CA ASP A 186 -17.86 14.66 -6.59
C ASP A 186 -17.01 13.53 -7.19
N ARG A 187 -16.39 12.68 -6.37
CA ARG A 187 -15.43 11.64 -6.80
C ARG A 187 -15.85 10.22 -6.44
N GLY A 188 -17.08 10.05 -5.93
CA GLY A 188 -17.59 8.77 -5.48
C GLY A 188 -17.10 8.43 -4.08
N TRP A 189 -16.65 7.20 -3.84
CA TRP A 189 -16.12 6.80 -2.54
C TRP A 189 -14.69 7.34 -2.32
N GLY A 190 -14.39 7.73 -1.08
CA GLY A 190 -13.08 8.19 -0.62
C GLY A 190 -12.70 7.49 0.69
N VAL A 191 -11.48 7.73 1.18
CA VAL A 191 -11.04 7.23 2.49
C VAL A 191 -10.50 8.40 3.30
N ARG A 192 -10.82 8.43 4.60
CA ARG A 192 -10.23 9.32 5.59
C ARG A 192 -9.89 8.55 6.86
N SER A 193 -9.18 9.19 7.78
CA SER A 193 -8.87 8.63 9.11
C SER A 193 -9.50 9.47 10.20
N PRO A 194 -10.18 8.86 11.21
CA PRO A 194 -10.69 9.58 12.38
C PRO A 194 -9.59 9.91 13.41
N VAL A 195 -8.32 9.71 13.05
CA VAL A 195 -7.16 10.15 13.83
C VAL A 195 -6.13 10.80 12.90
N SER A 196 -5.34 11.73 13.42
CA SER A 196 -4.27 12.35 12.63
C SER A 196 -3.16 11.34 12.29
N ILE A 197 -2.58 11.47 11.10
CA ILE A 197 -1.51 10.61 10.58
C ILE A 197 -0.26 11.47 10.41
N LYS A 198 0.87 11.03 10.96
CA LYS A 198 2.14 11.76 10.83
C LYS A 198 2.79 11.49 9.48
N LYS A 199 3.55 12.46 8.97
CA LYS A 199 4.43 12.28 7.82
C LYS A 199 5.39 11.10 8.06
N GLY A 200 5.43 10.18 7.11
CA GLY A 200 6.19 8.93 7.17
C GLY A 200 5.44 7.78 7.85
N GLN A 201 4.20 7.96 8.32
CA GLN A 201 3.45 6.88 8.93
C GLN A 201 2.89 5.93 7.88
N PHE A 202 3.00 4.62 8.14
CA PHE A 202 2.36 3.59 7.35
C PHE A 202 0.84 3.64 7.54
N VAL A 203 0.09 3.62 6.45
CA VAL A 203 -1.38 3.67 6.44
C VAL A 203 -1.94 2.25 6.30
N ASP A 204 -1.77 1.66 5.13
CA ASP A 204 -2.17 0.27 4.82
C ASP A 204 -1.52 -0.16 3.49
N ARG A 205 -1.71 -1.42 3.07
CA ARG A 205 -1.27 -1.91 1.76
C ARG A 205 -2.40 -1.80 0.73
N TYR A 206 -2.03 -1.57 -0.52
CA TYR A 206 -2.92 -1.84 -1.65
C TYR A 206 -2.97 -3.35 -1.90
N LEU A 207 -4.16 -3.93 -1.77
CA LEU A 207 -4.40 -5.37 -1.92
C LEU A 207 -5.23 -5.65 -3.17
N GLY A 208 -5.18 -6.89 -3.63
CA GLY A 208 -5.98 -7.36 -4.75
C GLY A 208 -5.61 -8.78 -5.14
N GLU A 209 -6.07 -9.19 -6.30
CA GLU A 209 -5.59 -10.39 -6.97
C GLU A 209 -4.31 -10.05 -7.74
N ILE A 210 -3.19 -10.73 -7.44
CA ILE A 210 -1.97 -10.63 -8.23
C ILE A 210 -2.14 -11.46 -9.49
N ILE A 211 -2.07 -10.83 -10.65
CA ILE A 211 -2.29 -11.44 -11.96
C ILE A 211 -1.08 -11.24 -12.87
N THR A 212 -0.97 -12.11 -13.87
CA THR A 212 0.03 -11.95 -14.93
C THR A 212 -0.34 -10.80 -15.87
N SER A 213 0.65 -10.17 -16.50
CA SER A 213 0.43 -9.13 -17.52
C SER A 213 -0.53 -9.60 -18.64
N ASN A 214 -0.43 -10.86 -19.10
CA ASN A 214 -1.37 -11.41 -20.08
C ASN A 214 -2.83 -11.43 -19.58
N GLU A 215 -3.04 -11.73 -18.29
CA GLU A 215 -4.36 -11.71 -17.68
C GLU A 215 -4.86 -10.27 -17.47
N ALA A 216 -3.98 -9.34 -17.12
CA ALA A 216 -4.30 -7.92 -17.03
C ALA A 216 -4.75 -7.37 -18.40
N ASP A 217 -4.02 -7.66 -19.46
CA ASP A 217 -4.37 -7.25 -20.83
C ASP A 217 -5.69 -7.87 -21.29
N ARG A 218 -5.93 -9.14 -20.97
CA ARG A 218 -7.21 -9.79 -21.22
C ARG A 218 -8.34 -9.06 -20.48
N ARG A 219 -8.18 -8.69 -19.21
CA ARG A 219 -9.19 -7.94 -18.45
C ARG A 219 -9.39 -6.52 -18.98
N ARG A 220 -8.33 -5.81 -19.38
CA ARG A 220 -8.40 -4.50 -20.04
C ARG A 220 -9.24 -4.56 -21.31
N SER A 221 -9.01 -5.58 -22.14
CA SER A 221 -9.72 -5.78 -23.42
C SER A 221 -11.21 -6.13 -23.26
N GLN A 222 -11.60 -6.71 -22.13
CA GLN A 222 -12.99 -7.09 -21.83
C GLN A 222 -13.78 -6.02 -21.09
N SER A 223 -13.10 -5.06 -20.45
CA SER A 223 -13.76 -3.93 -19.83
C SER A 223 -14.45 -3.08 -20.89
N ALA A 224 -15.70 -2.69 -20.66
CA ALA A 224 -16.44 -1.79 -21.53
C ALA A 224 -15.70 -0.45 -21.73
N ILE A 225 -14.85 -0.08 -20.77
CA ILE A 225 -13.94 1.08 -20.82
C ILE A 225 -12.63 0.63 -20.18
N SER A 226 -11.61 0.31 -20.99
CA SER A 226 -10.29 -0.14 -20.51
C SER A 226 -9.72 0.79 -19.43
N GLN A 227 -9.89 2.10 -19.59
CA GLN A 227 -9.41 3.10 -18.65
C GLN A 227 -10.09 3.05 -17.25
N ARG A 228 -11.32 2.52 -17.14
CA ARG A 228 -11.93 2.27 -15.81
C ARG A 228 -11.27 1.09 -15.10
N LYS A 229 -10.73 0.15 -15.87
CA LYS A 229 -9.99 -1.00 -15.33
C LYS A 229 -8.61 -0.59 -14.86
N ASP A 230 -7.95 0.30 -15.59
CA ASP A 230 -6.61 0.81 -15.26
C ASP A 230 -6.58 1.55 -13.90
N VAL A 231 -7.70 2.08 -13.42
CA VAL A 231 -7.82 2.67 -12.07
C VAL A 231 -7.50 1.67 -10.95
N TYR A 232 -7.77 0.38 -11.16
CA TYR A 232 -7.63 -0.65 -10.11
C TYR A 232 -6.42 -1.56 -10.30
N LEU A 233 -5.67 -1.37 -11.38
CA LEU A 233 -4.49 -2.17 -11.74
C LEU A 233 -3.22 -1.42 -11.36
N PHE A 234 -2.39 -2.05 -10.52
CA PHE A 234 -1.08 -1.51 -10.14
C PHE A 234 0.03 -2.49 -10.50
N ALA A 235 0.97 -2.05 -11.33
CA ALA A 235 2.11 -2.87 -11.72
C ALA A 235 3.07 -3.10 -10.54
N LEU A 236 3.63 -4.31 -10.47
CA LEU A 236 4.69 -4.71 -9.55
C LEU A 236 6.05 -4.64 -10.27
N ASP A 237 6.36 -3.49 -10.83
CA ASP A 237 7.47 -3.26 -11.76
C ASP A 237 8.76 -2.77 -11.09
N LYS A 238 8.74 -2.60 -9.75
CA LYS A 238 9.86 -1.99 -9.01
C LYS A 238 11.21 -2.66 -9.27
N PHE A 239 11.17 -3.98 -9.49
CA PHE A 239 12.34 -4.83 -9.69
C PHE A 239 12.37 -5.44 -11.09
N THR A 240 11.52 -4.99 -12.01
CA THR A 240 11.58 -5.42 -13.41
C THR A 240 12.89 -4.93 -14.02
N ASP A 241 13.68 -5.88 -14.50
CA ASP A 241 15.00 -5.64 -15.07
C ASP A 241 15.25 -6.71 -16.15
N PRO A 242 15.28 -6.32 -17.44
CA PRO A 242 15.54 -7.23 -18.56
C PRO A 242 16.85 -8.03 -18.43
N GLU A 243 17.83 -7.49 -17.70
CA GLU A 243 19.15 -8.09 -17.51
C GLU A 243 19.24 -8.93 -16.21
N SER A 244 18.18 -8.96 -15.39
CA SER A 244 18.17 -9.69 -14.12
C SER A 244 18.37 -11.18 -14.32
N PHE A 245 19.21 -11.84 -13.51
CA PHE A 245 19.37 -13.30 -13.57
C PHE A 245 18.10 -14.06 -13.14
N ASP A 246 17.17 -13.42 -12.42
CA ASP A 246 15.88 -14.00 -12.07
C ASP A 246 14.90 -13.83 -13.23
N HIS A 247 14.50 -14.95 -13.86
CA HIS A 247 13.56 -14.96 -14.97
C HIS A 247 12.21 -14.29 -14.65
N ARG A 248 11.81 -14.26 -13.37
CA ARG A 248 10.57 -13.61 -12.92
C ARG A 248 10.65 -12.09 -12.95
N LEU A 249 11.86 -11.53 -13.02
CA LEU A 249 12.13 -10.09 -13.09
C LEU A 249 12.46 -9.60 -14.50
N LYS A 250 12.81 -10.50 -15.44
CA LYS A 250 13.12 -10.15 -16.84
C LYS A 250 11.90 -9.75 -17.67
N GLY A 251 10.77 -10.39 -17.39
CA GLY A 251 9.56 -10.29 -18.19
C GLY A 251 8.71 -9.08 -17.85
N PRO A 252 7.51 -8.97 -18.47
CA PRO A 252 6.50 -8.02 -18.04
C PRO A 252 6.18 -8.26 -16.56
N SER A 253 6.04 -7.18 -15.80
CA SER A 253 5.69 -7.25 -14.38
C SER A 253 4.33 -7.89 -14.16
N LEU A 254 4.15 -8.44 -12.98
CA LEU A 254 2.82 -8.81 -12.48
C LEU A 254 2.06 -7.54 -12.11
N GLU A 255 0.74 -7.65 -11.95
CA GLU A 255 -0.12 -6.54 -11.57
C GLU A 255 -1.04 -6.94 -10.42
N VAL A 256 -1.37 -6.00 -9.54
CA VAL A 256 -2.39 -6.16 -8.49
C VAL A 256 -3.70 -5.59 -9.00
N ASP A 257 -4.72 -6.43 -9.11
CA ASP A 257 -6.08 -6.06 -9.50
C ASP A 257 -7.01 -5.96 -8.29
N GLY A 258 -7.36 -4.72 -7.94
CA GLY A 258 -8.23 -4.41 -6.80
C GLY A 258 -9.73 -4.27 -7.15
N GLU A 259 -10.15 -4.50 -8.41
CA GLU A 259 -11.50 -4.09 -8.85
C GLU A 259 -12.62 -4.73 -8.02
N PHE A 260 -12.57 -6.06 -7.86
CA PHE A 260 -13.60 -6.85 -7.17
C PHE A 260 -13.20 -7.35 -5.79
N MET A 261 -11.91 -7.28 -5.44
CA MET A 261 -11.45 -7.64 -4.10
C MET A 261 -10.25 -6.83 -3.69
N SER A 262 -10.28 -6.21 -2.51
CA SER A 262 -9.18 -5.37 -2.01
C SER A 262 -9.35 -5.03 -0.52
N GLY A 263 -8.40 -4.29 0.03
CA GLY A 263 -8.52 -3.59 1.31
C GLY A 263 -9.23 -2.23 1.17
N PRO A 264 -9.27 -1.43 2.24
CA PRO A 264 -9.88 -0.10 2.22
C PRO A 264 -9.21 0.86 1.23
N THR A 265 -7.92 0.67 0.94
CA THR A 265 -7.11 1.57 0.10
C THR A 265 -7.54 1.61 -1.35
N ARG A 266 -8.34 0.64 -1.83
CA ARG A 266 -8.97 0.69 -3.16
C ARG A 266 -9.81 1.96 -3.36
N PHE A 267 -10.40 2.48 -2.29
CA PHE A 267 -11.28 3.64 -2.33
C PHE A 267 -10.53 4.96 -2.14
N VAL A 268 -9.20 4.94 -2.05
CA VAL A 268 -8.39 6.16 -1.91
C VAL A 268 -8.33 6.87 -3.26
N ASN A 269 -8.77 8.12 -3.32
CA ASN A 269 -8.84 8.88 -4.56
C ASN A 269 -7.48 9.39 -5.04
N HIS A 270 -7.42 9.67 -6.33
CA HIS A 270 -6.30 10.37 -6.95
C HIS A 270 -6.18 11.83 -6.49
N SER A 271 -4.95 12.30 -6.30
CA SER A 271 -4.63 13.74 -6.26
C SER A 271 -3.30 14.04 -6.96
N CYS A 272 -3.24 15.15 -7.71
CA CYS A 272 -2.00 15.67 -8.28
C CYS A 272 -1.11 16.39 -7.23
N ASP A 273 -1.62 16.61 -6.02
CA ASP A 273 -0.83 17.08 -4.87
C ASP A 273 -1.15 16.21 -3.64
N PRO A 274 -0.79 14.92 -3.69
CA PRO A 274 -1.26 13.94 -2.74
C PRO A 274 -0.68 14.13 -1.34
N ASN A 275 -1.29 13.46 -0.35
CA ASN A 275 -0.79 13.35 1.02
C ASN A 275 -0.22 11.95 1.35
N MET A 276 -0.40 10.98 0.47
CA MET A 276 0.22 9.65 0.53
C MET A 276 0.98 9.28 -0.75
N ARG A 277 1.81 8.25 -0.66
CA ARG A 277 2.53 7.64 -1.78
C ARG A 277 2.71 6.14 -1.56
N ILE A 278 2.75 5.38 -2.65
CA ILE A 278 3.03 3.94 -2.64
C ILE A 278 4.54 3.71 -2.60
N PHE A 279 4.96 2.75 -1.77
CA PHE A 279 6.32 2.23 -1.69
C PHE A 279 6.30 0.73 -1.89
N ALA A 280 7.20 0.22 -2.72
CA ALA A 280 7.43 -1.20 -2.84
C ALA A 280 8.10 -1.72 -1.57
N ARG A 281 7.45 -2.65 -0.87
CA ARG A 281 8.01 -3.34 0.29
C ARG A 281 8.31 -4.79 -0.03
N VAL A 282 9.53 -5.22 0.25
CA VAL A 282 10.00 -6.60 0.07
C VAL A 282 10.19 -7.20 1.46
N GLY A 283 9.56 -8.35 1.69
CA GLY A 283 9.89 -9.21 2.82
C GLY A 283 11.03 -10.15 2.41
N ASP A 284 10.67 -11.30 1.84
CA ASP A 284 11.64 -12.26 1.32
C ASP A 284 12.23 -11.77 0.00
N HIS A 285 13.57 -11.74 -0.11
CA HIS A 285 14.26 -11.30 -1.33
C HIS A 285 13.94 -12.18 -2.54
N ALA A 286 13.52 -13.44 -2.32
CA ALA A 286 13.10 -14.33 -3.38
C ALA A 286 11.72 -13.97 -3.97
N ASP A 287 10.95 -13.11 -3.30
CA ASP A 287 9.59 -12.70 -3.66
C ASP A 287 9.52 -11.23 -4.14
N LYS A 288 10.64 -10.66 -4.63
CA LYS A 288 10.70 -9.30 -5.19
C LYS A 288 9.68 -9.06 -6.32
N HIS A 289 9.39 -10.07 -7.13
CA HIS A 289 8.43 -9.99 -8.25
C HIS A 289 6.97 -9.84 -7.80
N ILE A 290 6.68 -10.09 -6.51
CA ILE A 290 5.36 -9.96 -5.88
C ILE A 290 5.42 -9.03 -4.65
N HIS A 291 6.28 -8.02 -4.69
CA HIS A 291 6.46 -7.07 -3.60
C HIS A 291 5.12 -6.42 -3.16
N ASP A 292 5.02 -6.08 -1.88
CA ASP A 292 3.86 -5.36 -1.36
C ASP A 292 3.81 -3.92 -1.93
N LEU A 293 2.60 -3.38 -2.09
CA LEU A 293 2.36 -1.96 -2.39
C LEU A 293 1.93 -1.25 -1.09
N ALA A 294 2.88 -0.68 -0.36
CA ALA A 294 2.63 -0.07 0.95
C ALA A 294 2.39 1.43 0.84
N LEU A 295 1.24 1.92 1.34
CA LEU A 295 0.95 3.36 1.36
C LEU A 295 1.50 4.00 2.63
N PHE A 296 2.33 5.03 2.44
CA PHE A 296 2.86 5.87 3.51
C PHE A 296 2.41 7.32 3.32
N ALA A 297 2.14 8.01 4.43
CA ALA A 297 1.91 9.44 4.42
C ALA A 297 3.21 10.20 4.05
N ILE A 298 3.13 11.16 3.13
CA ILE A 298 4.25 12.03 2.73
C ILE A 298 4.09 13.48 3.26
N LYS A 299 2.98 13.74 3.93
CA LYS A 299 2.61 14.96 4.67
C LYS A 299 2.02 14.56 6.02
N ASP A 300 1.98 15.49 6.98
CA ASP A 300 1.10 15.31 8.14
C ASP A 300 -0.35 15.46 7.65
N ILE A 301 -1.22 14.54 8.05
CA ILE A 301 -2.61 14.46 7.62
C ILE A 301 -3.49 14.64 8.87
N PRO A 302 -4.20 15.78 8.99
CA PRO A 302 -5.18 16.00 10.05
C PRO A 302 -6.28 14.93 10.07
N GLU A 303 -6.89 14.74 11.23
CA GLU A 303 -8.10 13.93 11.36
C GLU A 303 -9.19 14.42 10.40
N GLY A 304 -9.86 13.48 9.73
CA GLY A 304 -10.95 13.75 8.80
C GLY A 304 -10.52 14.24 7.42
N GLU A 305 -9.23 14.51 7.18
CA GLU A 305 -8.73 14.84 5.85
C GLU A 305 -8.78 13.60 4.93
N GLU A 306 -9.21 13.81 3.69
CA GLU A 306 -9.25 12.75 2.67
C GLU A 306 -7.84 12.27 2.33
N LEU A 307 -7.64 10.96 2.41
CA LEU A 307 -6.42 10.30 1.98
C LEU A 307 -6.40 10.25 0.45
N THR A 308 -5.28 10.65 -0.15
CA THR A 308 -5.09 10.66 -1.61
C THR A 308 -3.66 10.29 -1.99
N PHE A 309 -3.49 9.65 -3.15
CA PHE A 309 -2.18 9.39 -3.76
C PHE A 309 -2.18 9.70 -5.25
N ASP A 310 -1.01 9.82 -5.86
CA ASP A 310 -0.89 9.99 -7.30
C ASP A 310 -0.87 8.62 -7.99
N TYR A 311 -1.92 8.30 -8.75
CA TYR A 311 -2.08 7.02 -9.43
C TYR A 311 -0.94 6.69 -10.41
N VAL A 312 -0.25 7.70 -10.94
CA VAL A 312 0.85 7.52 -11.90
C VAL A 312 2.20 7.95 -11.34
N ASP A 313 2.27 8.28 -10.03
CA ASP A 313 3.50 8.75 -9.35
C ASP A 313 4.25 9.87 -10.11
N GLY A 314 3.50 10.80 -10.71
CA GLY A 314 4.05 11.91 -11.49
C GLY A 314 4.63 11.54 -12.86
N VAL A 315 4.50 10.29 -13.31
CA VAL A 315 4.81 9.90 -14.69
C VAL A 315 3.68 10.43 -15.58
N SER A 316 3.87 11.63 -16.14
CA SER A 316 3.11 12.03 -17.32
C SER A 316 3.64 11.22 -18.50
N HIS A 317 2.76 10.55 -19.25
CA HIS A 317 3.11 10.00 -20.57
C HIS A 317 3.42 11.18 -21.53
N GLU A 318 4.55 11.86 -21.35
CA GLU A 318 5.01 12.96 -22.22
C GLU A 318 5.58 12.45 -23.56
N GLY A 319 5.37 11.17 -23.89
CA GLY A 319 5.95 10.51 -25.06
C GLY A 319 5.00 9.65 -25.89
N GLU A 320 3.74 9.46 -25.48
CA GLU A 320 2.73 8.95 -26.41
C GLU A 320 2.16 10.16 -27.16
N GLU A 321 2.38 10.16 -28.46
CA GLU A 321 1.98 11.23 -29.38
C GLU A 321 0.57 11.74 -29.06
N SER A 322 0.38 13.04 -29.28
CA SER A 322 -0.87 13.78 -29.15
C SER A 322 -1.93 13.31 -30.17
N GLY A 323 -2.24 12.02 -30.15
CA GLY A 323 -3.19 11.30 -31.00
C GLY A 323 -4.03 10.28 -30.23
N GLY A 324 -3.84 10.15 -28.90
CA GLY A 324 -4.81 9.48 -28.04
C GLY A 324 -6.10 10.28 -27.93
N ASP A 325 -7.24 9.62 -28.10
CA ASP A 325 -8.56 10.26 -28.14
C ASP A 325 -8.90 10.90 -26.78
N ILE A 326 -8.77 12.24 -26.71
CA ILE A 326 -9.01 13.06 -25.49
C ILE A 326 -10.43 12.83 -24.96
N ASP A 327 -11.39 12.45 -25.82
CA ASP A 327 -12.78 12.19 -25.46
C ASP A 327 -12.95 11.01 -24.49
N HIS A 328 -11.94 10.15 -24.32
CA HIS A 328 -12.03 9.00 -23.44
C HIS A 328 -11.34 9.18 -22.07
N MET A 329 -10.52 10.22 -21.88
CA MET A 329 -9.77 10.44 -20.63
C MET A 329 -10.67 10.86 -19.47
N THR A 330 -10.49 10.26 -18.29
CA THR A 330 -11.25 10.64 -17.09
C THR A 330 -10.70 11.93 -16.48
N ARG A 331 -11.57 12.94 -16.35
CA ARG A 331 -11.20 14.25 -15.79
C ARG A 331 -10.85 14.12 -14.30
N CYS A 332 -9.75 14.76 -13.93
CA CYS A 332 -9.30 14.85 -12.55
C CYS A 332 -10.05 15.96 -11.82
N LEU A 333 -10.64 15.61 -10.66
CA LEU A 333 -11.42 16.49 -9.80
C LEU A 333 -10.72 16.74 -8.44
N CYS A 334 -9.40 16.56 -8.36
CA CYS A 334 -8.66 16.65 -7.08
C CYS A 334 -8.62 18.06 -6.44
N GLY A 335 -9.11 19.11 -7.10
CA GLY A 335 -9.11 20.48 -6.60
C GLY A 335 -7.73 21.16 -6.47
N SER A 336 -6.63 20.43 -6.71
CA SER A 336 -5.28 20.97 -6.60
C SER A 336 -5.00 22.07 -7.65
N LYS A 337 -4.29 23.13 -7.23
CA LYS A 337 -3.77 24.16 -8.13
C LYS A 337 -2.75 23.61 -9.14
N LYS A 338 -2.14 22.47 -8.83
CA LYS A 338 -1.17 21.76 -9.68
C LYS A 338 -1.81 20.60 -10.46
N CYS A 339 -3.14 20.61 -10.62
CA CYS A 339 -3.88 19.53 -11.27
C CYS A 339 -3.49 19.35 -12.75
N ARG A 340 -3.15 18.11 -13.13
CA ARG A 340 -2.81 17.67 -14.50
C ARG A 340 -4.03 17.44 -15.41
N LYS A 341 -5.23 17.80 -14.94
CA LYS A 341 -6.54 17.76 -15.64
C LYS A 341 -7.14 16.38 -15.86
N PHE A 342 -6.33 15.34 -16.02
CA PHE A 342 -6.76 13.96 -16.17
C PHE A 342 -6.07 13.05 -15.16
N LEU A 343 -6.65 11.88 -14.91
CA LEU A 343 -6.18 10.93 -13.89
C LEU A 343 -4.91 10.16 -14.29
N TRP A 344 -4.72 9.92 -15.58
CA TRP A 344 -3.58 9.24 -16.22
C TRP A 344 -3.10 10.04 -17.42
#